data_AF-A0A432P3N8-F1
#
_entry.id   AF-A0A432P3N8-F1
#
_cell.length_a   1.000
_cell.length_b   1.000
_cell.length_c   1.000
_cell.angle_alpha   90.00
_cell.angle_beta   90.00
_cell.angle_gamma   90.00
#
_symmetry.space_group_name_H-M   'P 1'
#
loop_
_entity.id
_entity.type
_entity.pdbx_description
1 polymer ?
#
loop_
_entity_poly.entity_id
_entity_poly.type
_entity_poly.pdbx_seq_one_letter_code
_entity_poly.pdbx_strand_id
1 'polypeptide(L)'
;MEIKITGKIDDPRQRVLAIEAVTRSICDSAGTDPADGIMMLLTAAVHLQSQYSPRPMAENIETLARCLGGATVAAEGFFSLRSVPANGNKEGAK
;
A
#
# COMPACT_ATOMS: atom_id res chain seq x y z
N MET A 1 3.74 -19.85 9.94
CA MET A 1 4.52 -18.88 9.16
C MET A 1 5.11 -17.87 10.13
N GLU A 2 6.43 -17.68 10.13
CA GLU A 2 7.10 -16.73 11.02
C GLU A 2 7.74 -15.63 10.13
N ILE A 3 7.24 -14.40 10.24
CA ILE A 3 7.82 -13.24 9.53
C ILE A 3 8.74 -12.53 10.52
N LYS A 4 10.05 -12.62 10.31
CA LYS A 4 11.06 -11.86 11.09
C LYS A 4 11.50 -10.63 10.30
N ILE A 5 11.06 -9.45 10.74
CA ILE A 5 11.68 -8.19 10.33
C ILE A 5 12.87 -7.95 11.26
N THR A 6 14.08 -7.92 10.69
CA THR A 6 15.32 -7.71 11.46
C THR A 6 15.89 -6.33 11.16
N GLY A 7 16.36 -5.62 12.20
CA GLY A 7 16.93 -4.27 12.09
C GLY A 7 15.90 -3.13 12.13
N LYS A 8 16.40 -1.89 12.01
CA LYS A 8 15.58 -0.69 11.84
C LYS A 8 15.48 -0.36 10.36
N ILE A 9 14.26 -0.15 9.88
CA ILE A 9 14.00 0.41 8.56
C ILE A 9 13.77 1.90 8.75
N ASP A 10 14.74 2.74 8.38
CA ASP A 10 14.63 4.20 8.60
C ASP A 10 13.99 4.93 7.41
N ASP A 11 14.14 4.41 6.19
CA ASP A 11 13.53 4.96 4.98
C ASP A 11 12.02 4.63 4.92
N PRO A 12 11.14 5.65 4.88
CA PRO A 12 9.70 5.47 4.70
C PRO A 12 9.33 4.60 3.48
N ARG A 13 10.07 4.71 2.37
CA ARG A 13 9.81 3.90 1.17
C ARG A 13 10.06 2.42 1.42
N GLN A 14 11.16 2.10 2.09
CA GLN A 14 11.46 0.71 2.46
C GLN A 14 10.44 0.13 3.44
N ARG A 15 9.88 0.94 4.34
CA ARG A 15 8.78 0.50 5.23
C ARG A 15 7.54 0.11 4.42
N VAL A 16 7.16 0.92 3.44
CA VAL A 16 6.01 0.62 2.55
C VAL A 16 6.26 -0.66 1.77
N LEU A 17 7.43 -0.83 1.17
CA LEU A 17 7.79 -2.05 0.42
C LEU A 17 7.82 -3.30 1.30
N ALA A 18 8.27 -3.19 2.56
CA ALA A 18 8.23 -4.29 3.50
C ALA A 18 6.78 -4.71 3.84
N ILE A 19 5.88 -3.74 4.05
CA ILE A 19 4.45 -4.02 4.25
C ILE A 19 3.86 -4.69 3.01
N GLU A 20 4.14 -4.17 1.81
CA GLU A 20 3.67 -4.77 0.56
C GLU A 20 4.13 -6.23 0.42
N ALA A 21 5.41 -6.51 0.67
CA ALA A 21 5.98 -7.85 0.58
C ALA A 21 5.32 -8.82 1.57
N VAL A 22 5.08 -8.37 2.81
CA VAL A 22 4.39 -9.16 3.84
C VAL A 22 2.95 -9.44 3.43
N THR A 23 2.20 -8.42 3.00
CA THR A 23 0.81 -8.56 2.56
C THR A 23 0.70 -9.52 1.40
N ARG A 24 1.55 -9.38 0.38
CA ARG A 24 1.61 -10.29 -0.76
C ARG A 24 1.86 -11.73 -0.32
N SER A 25 2.85 -11.95 0.56
CA SER A 25 3.17 -13.28 1.05
C SER A 25 2.03 -13.95 1.83
N ILE A 26 1.25 -13.16 2.59
CA ILE A 26 0.03 -13.64 3.26
C ILE A 26 -1.03 -14.02 2.21
N CYS A 27 -1.30 -13.15 1.25
CA CYS A 27 -2.28 -13.40 0.19
C CYS A 27 -1.94 -14.64 -0.65
N ASP A 28 -0.67 -14.79 -1.03
CA ASP A 28 -0.16 -15.94 -1.78
C ASP A 28 -0.33 -17.24 -0.97
N SER A 29 -0.02 -17.20 0.34
CA SER A 29 -0.18 -18.36 1.22
C SER A 29 -1.64 -18.75 1.44
N ALA A 30 -2.56 -17.78 1.36
CA ALA A 30 -4.00 -17.98 1.48
C ALA A 30 -4.70 -18.31 0.15
N GLY A 31 -3.99 -18.25 -0.98
CA GLY A 31 -4.56 -18.44 -2.31
C GLY A 31 -5.54 -17.32 -2.72
N THR A 32 -5.28 -16.09 -2.28
CA THR A 32 -6.12 -14.90 -2.51
C THR A 32 -5.40 -13.85 -3.36
N ASP A 33 -6.15 -12.93 -3.97
CA ASP A 33 -5.54 -11.87 -4.77
C ASP A 33 -4.78 -10.89 -3.84
N PRO A 34 -3.53 -10.49 -4.15
CA PRO A 34 -2.83 -9.45 -3.40
C PRO A 34 -3.62 -8.13 -3.24
N ALA A 35 -4.54 -7.82 -4.16
CA ALA A 35 -5.46 -6.69 -4.05
C ALA A 35 -6.42 -6.83 -2.85
N ASP A 36 -6.81 -8.06 -2.47
CA ASP A 36 -7.60 -8.32 -1.26
C ASP A 36 -6.80 -7.97 0.01
N GLY A 37 -5.47 -7.99 -0.09
CA GLY A 37 -4.54 -7.48 0.91
C GLY A 37 -4.78 -6.03 1.30
N ILE A 38 -5.25 -5.19 0.36
CA ILE A 38 -5.59 -3.80 0.62
C ILE A 38 -6.77 -3.72 1.59
N MET A 39 -7.81 -4.54 1.38
CA MET A 39 -8.98 -4.59 2.27
C MET A 39 -8.59 -5.04 3.68
N MET A 40 -7.68 -6.03 3.79
CA MET A 40 -7.15 -6.47 5.08
C MET A 40 -6.40 -5.36 5.81
N LEU A 41 -5.53 -4.62 5.11
CA LEU A 41 -4.79 -3.49 5.68
C LEU A 41 -5.72 -2.35 6.11
N LEU A 42 -6.73 -2.02 5.32
CA LEU A 42 -7.74 -1.03 5.68
C LEU A 42 -8.53 -1.47 6.92
N THR A 43 -8.96 -2.73 6.97
CA THR A 43 -9.67 -3.30 8.13
C THR A 43 -8.81 -3.22 9.39
N ALA A 44 -7.52 -3.57 9.29
CA ALA A 44 -6.58 -3.45 10.40
C ALA A 44 -6.41 -1.99 10.86
N ALA A 45 -6.33 -1.03 9.93
CA ALA A 45 -6.26 0.40 10.25
C ALA A 45 -7.52 0.88 10.97
N VAL A 46 -8.72 0.47 10.53
CA VAL A 46 -9.98 0.78 11.23
C VAL A 46 -9.98 0.18 12.63
N HIS A 47 -9.55 -1.07 12.77
CA HIS A 47 -9.48 -1.75 14.05
C HIS A 47 -8.54 -1.01 15.02
N LEU A 48 -7.31 -0.72 14.60
CA LEU A 48 -6.35 0.04 15.41
C LEU A 48 -6.88 1.42 15.81
N GLN A 49 -7.46 2.17 14.86
CA GLN A 49 -8.07 3.46 15.15
C GLN A 49 -9.20 3.32 16.18
N SER A 50 -10.06 2.31 16.06
CA SER A 50 -11.16 2.08 17.01
C SER A 50 -10.68 1.70 18.42
N GLN A 51 -9.53 1.03 18.54
CA GLN A 51 -8.98 0.60 19.83
C GLN A 51 -8.29 1.74 20.58
N TYR A 52 -7.64 2.65 19.85
CA TYR A 52 -6.76 3.66 20.45
C TYR A 52 -7.29 5.09 20.35
N SER A 53 -8.31 5.35 19.52
CA SER A 53 -8.90 6.68 19.42
C SER A 53 -10.03 6.85 20.45
N PRO A 54 -9.98 7.88 21.31
CA PRO A 54 -11.10 8.21 22.20
C PRO A 54 -12.24 8.93 21.44
N ARG A 55 -12.09 9.16 20.14
CA ARG A 55 -13.02 9.98 19.35
C ARG A 55 -14.20 9.16 18.81
N PRO A 56 -15.34 9.81 18.55
CA PRO A 56 -16.47 9.19 17.86
C PRO A 56 -16.08 8.57 16.51
N MET A 57 -16.79 7.52 16.11
CA MET A 57 -16.50 6.80 14.86
C MET A 57 -16.58 7.70 13.62
N ALA A 58 -17.49 8.67 13.59
CA ALA A 58 -17.61 9.62 12.48
C ALA A 58 -16.32 10.43 12.25
N GLU A 59 -15.69 10.92 13.33
CA GLU A 59 -14.41 11.63 13.24
C GLU A 59 -13.25 10.70 12.85
N ASN A 60 -13.30 9.44 13.29
CA ASN A 60 -12.33 8.43 12.89
C ASN A 60 -12.42 8.13 11.39
N ILE A 61 -13.63 8.09 10.82
CA ILE A 61 -13.84 7.90 9.38
C ILE A 61 -13.21 9.04 8.59
N GLU A 62 -13.44 10.30 8.98
CA GLU A 62 -12.81 11.46 8.32
C GLU A 62 -11.28 11.43 8.41
N THR A 63 -10.75 10.96 9.54
CA THR A 63 -9.30 10.82 9.74
C THR A 63 -8.73 9.75 8.81
N LEU A 64 -9.37 8.58 8.76
CA LEU A 64 -8.96 7.48 7.89
C LEU A 64 -9.05 7.84 6.41
N ALA A 65 -10.11 8.55 5.99
CA ALA A 65 -10.26 9.04 4.63
C ALA A 65 -9.13 10.02 4.24
N ARG A 66 -8.76 10.94 5.14
CA ARG A 66 -7.60 11.83 4.93
C ARG A 66 -6.28 11.06 4.83
N CYS A 67 -6.07 10.06 5.69
CA CYS A 67 -4.89 9.20 5.61
C CYS A 67 -4.81 8.48 4.26
N LEU A 68 -5.92 7.93 3.76
CA LEU A 68 -5.97 7.28 2.46
C LEU A 68 -5.64 8.27 1.32
N GLY A 69 -6.24 9.45 1.32
CA GLY A 69 -5.93 10.49 0.33
C GLY A 69 -4.45 10.90 0.35
N GLY A 70 -3.87 11.08 1.53
CA GLY A 70 -2.43 11.35 1.69
C GLY A 70 -1.55 10.21 1.18
N ALA A 71 -1.94 8.96 1.43
CA ALA A 71 -1.24 7.78 0.94
C ALA A 71 -1.27 7.69 -0.59
N THR A 72 -2.39 8.03 -1.24
CA THR A 72 -2.50 8.07 -2.71
C THR A 72 -1.49 9.05 -3.30
N VAL A 73 -1.43 10.28 -2.78
CA VAL A 73 -0.48 11.31 -3.27
C VAL A 73 0.97 10.90 -3.01
N ALA A 74 1.25 10.33 -1.82
CA ALA A 74 2.60 9.86 -1.48
C ALA A 74 3.05 8.70 -2.39
N ALA A 75 2.15 7.78 -2.73
CA ALA A 75 2.45 6.66 -3.62
C ALA A 75 2.86 7.16 -5.03
N GLU A 76 2.15 8.15 -5.57
CA GLU A 76 2.48 8.79 -6.84
C GLU A 76 3.90 9.42 -6.80
N GLY A 77 4.23 10.09 -5.70
CA GLY A 77 5.54 10.71 -5.52
C GLY A 77 6.69 9.70 -5.26
N PHE A 78 6.42 8.60 -4.56
CA PHE A 78 7.45 7.60 -4.25
C PHE A 78 7.73 6.65 -5.41
N PHE A 79 6.67 6.20 -6.09
CA PHE A 79 6.74 5.17 -7.11
C PHE A 79 6.31 5.78 -8.43
N SER A 80 7.21 6.55 -9.05
CA SER A 80 7.00 7.01 -10.41
C SER A 80 6.74 5.79 -11.30
N LEU A 81 5.58 5.75 -11.95
CA LEU A 81 5.30 4.76 -12.96
C LEU A 81 6.43 4.80 -13.98
N ARG A 82 7.07 3.65 -14.27
CA ARG A 82 8.05 3.59 -15.36
C ARG A 82 7.40 4.19 -16.59
N SER A 83 8.00 5.23 -17.17
CA SER A 83 7.59 5.71 -18.49
C SER A 83 7.67 4.53 -19.44
N VAL A 84 6.52 4.12 -19.99
CA VAL A 84 6.50 3.15 -21.06
C VAL A 84 7.21 3.83 -22.24
N PRO A 85 8.37 3.32 -22.73
CA PRO A 85 8.96 3.88 -23.93
C PRO A 85 7.92 3.72 -25.03
N ALA A 86 7.57 4.83 -25.68
CA ALA A 86 6.69 4.83 -26.84
C ALA A 86 7.31 3.89 -27.89
N ASN A 87 6.79 2.67 -27.97
CA ASN A 87 7.29 1.69 -28.92
C ASN A 87 7.10 2.25 -30.32
N GLY A 88 8.19 2.21 -31.09
CA GLY A 88 8.37 3.01 -32.28
C GLY A 88 7.39 2.68 -33.39
N ASN A 89 6.63 3.69 -33.81
CA ASN A 89 5.98 3.67 -35.10
C ASN A 89 7.03 4.03 -36.18
N LYS A 90 7.87 3.05 -36.52
CA LYS A 90 8.57 3.02 -37.80
C LYS A 90 7.82 2.04 -38.70
N GLU A 91 6.63 2.42 -39.15
CA GLU A 91 6.06 1.83 -40.34
C GLU A 91 6.71 2.49 -41.56
N GLY A 92 7.16 1.63 -42.46
CA GLY A 92 8.16 1.92 -43.47
C GLY A 92 7.72 2.95 -44.49
N ALA A 93 8.62 3.88 -44.76
CA ALA A 93 8.76 4.44 -46.09
C ALA A 93 9.24 3.31 -47.02
N LYS A 94 8.38 2.90 -47.96
CA LYS A 94 8.74 2.57 -49.34
C LYS A 94 7.50 2.54 -50.22
#